data_AF-A0A4R1QV02-F1
#
_entry.id   AF-A0A4R1QV02-F1
#
_cell.length_a   1.000
_cell.length_b   1.000
_cell.length_c   1.000
_cell.angle_alpha   90.00
_cell.angle_beta   90.00
_cell.angle_gamma   90.00
#
_symmetry.space_group_name_H-M   'P 1'
#
loop_
_entity.id
_entity.type
_entity.pdbx_description
1 polymer ?
#
loop_
_entity_poly.entity_id
_entity_poly.type
_entity_poly.pdbx_seq_one_letter_code
_entity_poly.pdbx_strand_id
1 'polypeptide(L)'
;MKKLVCTFLLILTLAGCGNEKSAEQGTTAIQEETGQAILHENPAEDSQKTNDMARIIEDQTFEVALDNWGEVTFAAIAPDGEKEKDVTFKLLKNGQETYTFPEKGTDNFSKVLAVAFKDYNGDAKTDVIAIVQYKDGENVWNQAKVFLQENADNMFYLDYDLGEYLLERETENGPAFYRDLFLEEYLQKQGLTDNVSSVMGTWKDYAEYVAGLNGEISIDRQIEIFAGQAGKWAADIEYADDLYCFALTELDYDGMIDLIVSNCGGTGSFSYNRFYEINSEGNMEELGTNFIEGNSQVDIITDEATVYSSFSADGIKDYYIFGDFLKAGPDEYHEDIRALYIEKNVVMEMPLANKDTLYGGADYTGKTVYTDYKGEEITEEDYDNFAQTYFEKLGLQKKTASFGWMDVKDLQGLNTDQIIAMLSESYQNFEVK
;
A
#
# COMPACT_ATOMS: atom_id res chain seq x y z
N MET A 1 -16.51 -30.99 -17.61
CA MET A 1 -17.57 -31.74 -16.91
C MET A 1 -17.07 -33.12 -16.45
N LYS A 2 -16.81 -33.32 -15.16
CA LYS A 2 -17.38 -34.40 -14.34
C LYS A 2 -16.90 -34.25 -12.89
N LYS A 3 -17.84 -34.33 -11.94
CA LYS A 3 -17.59 -34.21 -10.50
C LYS A 3 -16.99 -35.51 -9.97
N LEU A 4 -16.26 -35.43 -8.86
CA LEU A 4 -16.19 -36.53 -7.90
C LEU A 4 -16.49 -36.02 -6.49
N VAL A 5 -17.51 -36.61 -5.89
CA VAL A 5 -17.93 -36.45 -4.49
C VAL A 5 -18.09 -37.87 -3.96
N CYS A 6 -17.59 -38.17 -2.74
CA CYS A 6 -18.24 -39.05 -1.75
C CYS A 6 -17.32 -39.33 -0.53
N THR A 7 -17.48 -38.52 0.52
CA THR A 7 -18.15 -38.92 1.78
C THR A 7 -17.79 -40.27 2.46
N PHE A 8 -17.16 -40.14 3.64
CA PHE A 8 -17.28 -40.94 4.89
C PHE A 8 -17.15 -42.47 4.92
N LEU A 9 -16.35 -42.95 5.90
CA LEU A 9 -16.82 -43.95 6.87
C LEU A 9 -16.12 -43.78 8.24
N LEU A 10 -16.86 -43.99 9.33
CA LEU A 10 -16.43 -43.90 10.73
C LEU A 10 -16.78 -45.21 11.45
N ILE A 11 -15.82 -45.85 12.13
CA ILE A 11 -16.07 -46.97 13.06
C ILE A 11 -15.14 -46.88 14.30
N LEU A 12 -15.73 -46.94 15.50
CA LEU A 12 -15.03 -47.10 16.80
C LEU A 12 -14.77 -48.59 17.14
N THR A 13 -13.75 -48.86 17.97
CA THR A 13 -13.79 -49.58 19.29
C THR A 13 -12.35 -49.90 19.73
N LEU A 14 -11.82 -49.37 20.85
CA LEU A 14 -12.00 -49.74 22.28
C LEU A 14 -11.23 -51.00 22.76
N ALA A 15 -10.14 -50.78 23.51
CA ALA A 15 -9.65 -51.53 24.69
C ALA A 15 -8.35 -50.86 25.21
N GLY A 16 -8.03 -50.69 26.50
CA GLY A 16 -8.78 -51.00 27.72
C GLY A 16 -7.97 -51.83 28.73
N CYS A 17 -7.17 -51.21 29.60
CA CYS A 17 -6.60 -51.71 30.87
C CYS A 17 -5.64 -50.64 31.47
N GLY A 18 -5.58 -50.34 32.77
CA GLY A 18 -6.47 -50.71 33.88
C GLY A 18 -5.81 -50.54 35.28
N ASN A 19 -6.56 -49.99 36.24
CA ASN A 19 -6.51 -50.25 37.70
C ASN A 19 -5.27 -49.78 38.54
N GLU A 20 -5.38 -49.44 39.84
CA GLU A 20 -6.52 -49.46 40.78
C GLU A 20 -6.32 -48.61 42.08
N LYS A 21 -7.44 -48.45 42.82
CA LYS A 21 -7.63 -48.28 44.30
C LYS A 21 -7.62 -46.85 44.87
N SER A 22 -8.62 -46.37 45.63
CA SER A 22 -9.92 -46.89 46.15
C SER A 22 -10.91 -45.70 46.34
N ALA A 23 -12.18 -45.78 46.79
CA ALA A 23 -12.94 -46.86 47.46
C ALA A 23 -14.49 -46.76 47.25
N GLU A 24 -15.23 -47.47 48.11
CA GLU A 24 -16.68 -47.58 48.37
C GLU A 24 -17.49 -46.27 48.32
N GLN A 25 -18.60 -46.17 47.55
CA GLN A 25 -19.94 -46.83 47.59
C GLN A 25 -20.99 -46.04 48.39
N GLY A 26 -22.18 -45.79 47.82
CA GLY A 26 -23.25 -45.05 48.52
C GLY A 26 -24.50 -44.57 47.74
N THR A 27 -24.64 -44.91 46.45
CA THR A 27 -25.90 -45.08 45.69
C THR A 27 -27.10 -44.09 45.85
N THR A 28 -27.40 -43.37 44.76
CA THR A 28 -28.73 -42.89 44.28
C THR A 28 -29.66 -42.04 45.17
N ALA A 29 -29.98 -40.84 44.68
CA ALA A 29 -31.25 -40.57 43.97
C ALA A 29 -31.13 -39.32 43.07
N ILE A 30 -31.90 -39.26 41.98
CA ILE A 30 -32.02 -38.07 41.12
C ILE A 30 -33.32 -37.34 41.49
N GLN A 31 -33.23 -36.03 41.70
CA GLN A 31 -34.35 -35.10 41.48
C GLN A 31 -33.79 -33.72 41.12
N GLU A 32 -34.50 -33.01 40.23
CA GLU A 32 -34.11 -31.70 39.69
C GLU A 32 -34.28 -30.60 40.74
N GLU A 33 -33.34 -29.65 40.83
CA GLU A 33 -33.67 -28.30 41.30
C GLU A 33 -32.72 -27.23 40.71
N THR A 34 -33.35 -26.32 39.98
CA THR A 34 -32.98 -24.92 39.67
C THR A 34 -31.60 -24.39 40.09
N GLY A 35 -30.74 -24.08 39.11
CA GLY A 35 -29.65 -23.13 39.26
C GLY A 35 -30.06 -21.74 38.76
N GLN A 36 -30.37 -20.81 39.67
CA GLN A 36 -30.57 -19.40 39.31
C GLN A 36 -29.24 -18.79 38.83
N ALA A 37 -29.21 -18.29 37.59
CA ALA A 37 -28.19 -17.33 37.19
C ALA A 37 -28.46 -16.02 37.95
N ILE A 38 -27.52 -15.60 38.79
CA ILE A 38 -27.58 -14.28 39.44
C ILE A 38 -27.19 -13.24 38.39
N LEU A 39 -28.20 -12.66 37.74
CA LEU A 39 -28.06 -11.43 36.96
C LEU A 39 -27.63 -10.30 37.92
N HIS A 40 -26.38 -9.88 37.82
CA HIS A 40 -25.98 -8.54 38.25
C HIS A 40 -26.35 -7.56 37.14
N GLU A 41 -27.65 -7.29 36.99
CA GLU A 41 -28.13 -6.14 36.22
C GLU A 41 -27.69 -4.87 36.94
N ASN A 42 -26.87 -4.06 36.27
CA ASN A 42 -26.31 -2.84 36.83
C ASN A 42 -27.27 -1.68 36.51
N PRO A 43 -28.08 -1.16 37.45
CA PRO A 43 -29.22 -0.30 37.10
C PRO A 43 -28.81 1.04 36.48
N ALA A 44 -27.53 1.43 36.62
CA ALA A 44 -26.97 2.65 36.05
C ALA A 44 -26.87 2.56 34.51
N GLU A 45 -26.46 1.43 33.95
CA GLU A 45 -26.35 1.29 32.48
C GLU A 45 -27.72 1.30 31.80
N ASP A 46 -28.71 0.61 32.37
CA ASP A 46 -30.05 0.51 31.78
C ASP A 46 -30.81 1.85 31.90
N SER A 47 -30.63 2.58 33.00
CA SER A 47 -31.19 3.94 33.16
C SER A 47 -30.47 5.00 32.32
N GLN A 48 -29.18 4.81 32.00
CA GLN A 48 -28.46 5.66 31.06
C GLN A 48 -28.85 5.35 29.60
N LYS A 49 -28.91 4.06 29.21
CA LYS A 49 -29.38 3.62 27.87
C LYS A 49 -30.80 4.10 27.57
N THR A 50 -31.72 4.03 28.53
CA THR A 50 -33.10 4.54 28.36
C THR A 50 -33.19 6.07 28.28
N ASN A 51 -32.22 6.80 28.84
CA ASN A 51 -32.11 8.25 28.70
C ASN A 51 -31.44 8.68 27.37
N ASP A 52 -30.47 7.91 26.89
CA ASP A 52 -29.81 8.14 25.59
C ASP A 52 -30.81 8.02 24.43
N MET A 53 -31.62 6.96 24.41
CA MET A 53 -32.63 6.73 23.36
C MET A 53 -33.72 7.81 23.32
N ALA A 54 -33.95 8.54 24.42
CA ALA A 54 -34.90 9.65 24.48
C ALA A 54 -34.35 10.98 23.91
N ARG A 55 -33.06 11.03 23.57
CA ARG A 55 -32.34 12.22 23.06
C ARG A 55 -31.84 12.05 21.62
N ILE A 56 -32.35 11.04 20.92
CA ILE A 56 -32.05 10.82 19.50
C ILE A 56 -32.48 12.04 18.66
N ILE A 57 -31.58 12.47 17.78
CA ILE A 57 -31.81 13.50 16.77
C ILE A 57 -32.34 12.78 15.54
N GLU A 58 -33.67 12.65 15.48
CA GLU A 58 -34.40 11.85 14.47
C GLU A 58 -34.06 12.23 13.02
N ASP A 59 -33.84 13.51 12.72
CA ASP A 59 -33.48 13.98 11.38
C ASP A 59 -32.00 13.78 11.01
N GLN A 60 -31.18 13.30 11.97
CA GLN A 60 -29.75 13.00 11.81
C GLN A 60 -29.44 11.55 12.23
N THR A 61 -30.45 10.68 12.14
CA THR A 61 -30.39 9.25 12.47
C THR A 61 -30.83 8.46 11.25
N PHE A 62 -30.04 7.46 10.85
CA PHE A 62 -30.15 6.83 9.53
C PHE A 62 -30.00 5.31 9.61
N GLU A 63 -30.84 4.58 8.88
CA GLU A 63 -30.57 3.18 8.51
C GLU A 63 -29.49 3.17 7.42
N VAL A 64 -28.42 2.40 7.63
CA VAL A 64 -27.26 2.35 6.75
C VAL A 64 -26.62 0.96 6.77
N ALA A 65 -26.17 0.50 5.61
CA ALA A 65 -25.27 -0.65 5.51
C ALA A 65 -23.82 -0.16 5.62
N LEU A 66 -23.09 -0.65 6.62
CA LEU A 66 -21.67 -0.34 6.84
C LEU A 66 -20.82 -1.61 6.71
N ASP A 67 -19.59 -1.46 6.22
CA ASP A 67 -18.70 -2.58 5.93
C ASP A 67 -18.40 -3.40 7.18
N ASN A 68 -18.54 -4.72 7.08
CA ASN A 68 -18.46 -5.71 8.17
C ASN A 68 -19.45 -5.54 9.36
N TRP A 69 -20.16 -4.42 9.45
CA TRP A 69 -21.27 -4.21 10.38
C TRP A 69 -22.62 -4.68 9.81
N GLY A 70 -22.79 -4.61 8.48
CA GLY A 70 -24.04 -4.88 7.78
C GLY A 70 -25.08 -3.79 8.00
N GLU A 71 -26.36 -4.13 7.85
CA GLU A 71 -27.47 -3.22 8.15
C GLU A 71 -27.49 -2.84 9.65
N VAL A 72 -27.34 -1.56 9.93
CA VAL A 72 -27.35 -0.94 11.27
C VAL A 72 -28.07 0.41 11.22
N THR A 73 -28.42 0.96 12.39
CA THR A 73 -28.88 2.34 12.53
C THR A 73 -27.74 3.18 13.10
N PHE A 74 -27.27 4.17 12.34
CA PHE A 74 -26.43 5.24 12.88
C PHE A 74 -27.33 6.24 13.62
N ALA A 75 -27.10 6.44 14.90
CA ALA A 75 -27.89 7.32 15.76
C ALA A 75 -27.05 8.49 16.28
N ALA A 76 -27.52 9.72 16.04
CA ALA A 76 -26.99 10.93 16.66
C ALA A 76 -27.80 11.27 17.92
N ILE A 77 -27.13 11.47 19.05
CA ILE A 77 -27.77 11.61 20.37
C ILE A 77 -27.31 12.93 21.00
N ALA A 78 -28.27 13.84 21.19
CA ALA A 78 -27.99 15.15 21.81
C ALA A 78 -27.60 14.99 23.29
N PRO A 79 -26.71 15.83 23.84
CA PRO A 79 -26.36 15.81 25.26
C PRO A 79 -27.58 16.09 26.16
N ASP A 80 -27.48 15.72 27.44
CA ASP A 80 -28.55 15.79 28.46
C ASP A 80 -28.84 17.22 28.98
N GLY A 81 -28.55 18.24 28.18
CA GLY A 81 -28.76 19.66 28.50
C GLY A 81 -27.71 20.26 29.43
N GLU A 82 -26.70 19.50 29.84
CA GLU A 82 -25.53 20.05 30.51
C GLU A 82 -24.68 20.89 29.53
N LYS A 83 -24.09 21.97 30.05
CA LYS A 83 -23.08 22.73 29.32
C LYS A 83 -21.84 21.88 29.12
N GLU A 84 -21.05 22.23 28.11
CA GLU A 84 -19.75 21.60 27.86
C GLU A 84 -19.85 20.07 27.61
N LYS A 85 -20.98 19.62 27.03
CA LYS A 85 -21.15 18.28 26.49
C LYS A 85 -21.43 18.31 25.00
N ASP A 86 -20.89 17.29 24.33
CA ASP A 86 -20.93 17.11 22.89
C ASP A 86 -22.07 16.16 22.45
N VAL A 87 -22.28 16.02 21.14
CA VAL A 87 -23.13 14.98 20.56
C VAL A 87 -22.43 13.63 20.58
N THR A 88 -23.18 12.61 21.00
CA THR A 88 -22.76 11.20 20.94
C THR A 88 -23.29 10.53 19.68
N PHE A 89 -22.45 9.72 19.05
CA PHE A 89 -22.85 8.90 17.90
C PHE A 89 -22.73 7.41 18.23
N LYS A 90 -23.72 6.61 17.80
CA LYS A 90 -23.78 5.17 18.08
C LYS A 90 -24.21 4.38 16.84
N LEU A 91 -23.79 3.12 16.76
CA LEU A 91 -24.41 2.11 15.92
C LEU A 91 -25.36 1.26 16.76
N LEU A 92 -26.59 1.13 16.29
CA LEU A 92 -27.62 0.27 16.87
C LEU A 92 -27.94 -0.88 15.90
N LYS A 93 -28.12 -2.08 16.42
CA LYS A 93 -28.58 -3.24 15.66
C LYS A 93 -29.83 -3.82 16.32
N ASN A 94 -30.94 -3.88 15.57
CA ASN A 94 -32.27 -4.22 16.10
C ASN A 94 -32.69 -3.34 17.32
N GLY A 95 -32.26 -2.07 17.35
CA GLY A 95 -32.51 -1.14 18.45
C GLY A 95 -31.63 -1.33 19.70
N GLN A 96 -30.65 -2.22 19.67
CA GLN A 96 -29.66 -2.39 20.74
C GLN A 96 -28.32 -1.75 20.34
N GLU A 97 -27.68 -1.04 21.27
CA GLU A 97 -26.34 -0.48 21.06
C GLU A 97 -25.32 -1.60 20.79
N THR A 98 -24.57 -1.48 19.69
CA THR A 98 -23.46 -2.39 19.33
C THR A 98 -22.12 -1.69 19.24
N TYR A 99 -22.11 -0.36 19.05
CA TYR A 99 -20.91 0.46 19.04
C TYR A 99 -21.24 1.89 19.44
N THR A 100 -20.32 2.58 20.09
CA THR A 100 -20.36 4.04 20.28
C THR A 100 -19.06 4.59 19.71
N PHE A 101 -19.14 5.62 18.88
CA PHE A 101 -17.98 6.19 18.22
C PHE A 101 -17.03 6.90 19.22
N PRO A 102 -15.75 7.10 18.87
CA PRO A 102 -14.81 7.83 19.72
C PRO A 102 -15.14 9.32 19.85
N GLU A 103 -15.02 9.86 21.06
CA GLU A 103 -15.37 11.24 21.41
C GLU A 103 -14.23 11.97 22.13
N LYS A 104 -13.97 13.21 21.74
CA LYS A 104 -13.04 14.15 22.38
C LYS A 104 -13.64 15.54 22.25
N GLY A 105 -13.61 16.28 23.36
CA GLY A 105 -14.12 17.65 23.42
C GLY A 105 -15.29 17.81 24.38
N THR A 106 -15.47 19.06 24.81
CA THR A 106 -16.49 19.51 25.75
C THR A 106 -17.02 20.87 25.28
N ASP A 107 -17.19 21.03 23.97
CA ASP A 107 -17.75 22.26 23.38
C ASP A 107 -19.28 22.28 23.58
N ASN A 108 -19.85 23.49 23.61
CA ASN A 108 -21.30 23.67 23.77
C ASN A 108 -22.03 23.30 22.47
N PHE A 109 -22.42 22.03 22.35
CA PHE A 109 -23.19 21.51 21.22
C PHE A 109 -24.47 22.33 20.98
N SER A 110 -24.73 22.67 19.71
CA SER A 110 -25.97 23.33 19.30
C SER A 110 -26.86 22.44 18.43
N LYS A 111 -26.31 21.72 17.45
CA LYS A 111 -27.02 20.76 16.58
C LYS A 111 -26.05 20.01 15.66
N VAL A 112 -26.45 18.84 15.19
CA VAL A 112 -25.86 18.24 13.98
C VAL A 112 -26.50 18.92 12.76
N LEU A 113 -25.69 19.32 11.78
CA LEU A 113 -26.13 19.97 10.54
C LEU A 113 -26.35 18.97 9.40
N ALA A 114 -25.49 17.97 9.32
CA ALA A 114 -25.53 16.91 8.32
C ALA A 114 -24.73 15.70 8.79
N VAL A 115 -25.09 14.52 8.30
CA VAL A 115 -24.28 13.30 8.35
C VAL A 115 -24.20 12.73 6.93
N ALA A 116 -23.07 12.13 6.59
CA ALA A 116 -22.88 11.39 5.34
C ALA A 116 -22.08 10.11 5.57
N PHE A 117 -22.34 9.14 4.70
CA PHE A 117 -21.71 7.82 4.67
C PHE A 117 -21.04 7.67 3.30
N LYS A 118 -19.71 7.72 3.28
CA LYS A 118 -18.88 7.78 2.08
C LYS A 118 -17.50 7.20 2.36
N ASP A 119 -16.99 6.45 1.39
CA ASP A 119 -15.55 6.30 1.20
C ASP A 119 -14.95 7.71 1.02
N TYR A 120 -14.17 8.15 2.00
CA TYR A 120 -13.57 9.48 2.05
C TYR A 120 -12.06 9.45 1.79
N ASN A 121 -11.37 8.41 2.27
CA ASN A 121 -9.93 8.20 2.07
C ASN A 121 -9.58 7.43 0.78
N GLY A 122 -10.53 6.75 0.15
CA GLY A 122 -10.34 5.91 -1.04
C GLY A 122 -10.03 4.45 -0.75
N ASP A 123 -10.17 3.96 0.49
CA ASP A 123 -9.84 2.58 0.89
C ASP A 123 -10.91 1.53 0.53
N ALA A 124 -11.97 1.97 -0.18
CA ALA A 124 -13.14 1.20 -0.58
C ALA A 124 -14.09 0.76 0.55
N LYS A 125 -14.01 1.38 1.74
CA LYS A 125 -14.98 1.20 2.83
C LYS A 125 -15.79 2.47 3.10
N THR A 126 -16.77 2.36 3.99
CA THR A 126 -17.73 3.44 4.25
C THR A 126 -17.40 4.22 5.53
N ASP A 127 -16.70 5.34 5.39
CA ASP A 127 -16.47 6.29 6.49
C ASP A 127 -17.74 7.08 6.85
N VAL A 128 -17.73 7.69 8.04
CA VAL A 128 -18.80 8.58 8.50
C VAL A 128 -18.28 10.01 8.67
N ILE A 129 -18.96 10.97 8.04
CA ILE A 129 -18.68 12.40 8.19
C ILE A 129 -19.90 13.07 8.81
N ALA A 130 -19.72 13.71 9.96
CA ALA A 130 -20.75 14.53 10.60
C ALA A 130 -20.32 16.00 10.68
N ILE A 131 -21.17 16.92 10.26
CA ILE A 131 -20.95 18.36 10.47
C ILE A 131 -21.72 18.78 11.71
N VAL A 132 -21.02 19.23 12.74
CA VAL A 132 -21.60 19.59 14.04
C VAL A 132 -21.43 21.08 14.29
N GLN A 133 -22.51 21.75 14.67
CA GLN A 133 -22.53 23.16 15.02
C GLN A 133 -22.45 23.33 16.54
N TYR A 134 -21.55 24.20 16.97
CA TYR A 134 -21.31 24.60 18.35
C TYR A 134 -21.60 26.08 18.54
N LYS A 135 -21.87 26.48 19.79
CA LYS A 135 -22.24 27.86 20.10
C LYS A 135 -21.81 28.29 21.50
N ASP A 136 -21.13 29.43 21.59
CA ASP A 136 -20.93 30.15 22.86
C ASP A 136 -21.35 31.61 22.73
N GLY A 137 -22.33 32.02 23.54
CA GLY A 137 -22.94 33.35 23.47
C GLY A 137 -23.55 33.65 22.09
N GLU A 138 -22.95 34.59 21.35
CA GLU A 138 -23.30 34.92 19.96
C GLU A 138 -22.37 34.24 18.94
N ASN A 139 -21.24 33.67 19.36
CA ASN A 139 -20.31 32.96 18.50
C ASN A 139 -20.88 31.59 18.11
N VAL A 140 -20.83 31.27 16.82
CA VAL A 140 -21.31 30.00 16.24
C VAL A 140 -20.28 29.54 15.23
N TRP A 141 -19.85 28.29 15.34
CA TRP A 141 -18.91 27.65 14.42
C TRP A 141 -19.33 26.22 14.14
N ASN A 142 -18.81 25.67 13.04
CA ASN A 142 -19.03 24.30 12.62
C ASN A 142 -17.70 23.55 12.71
N GLN A 143 -17.70 22.32 13.22
CA GLN A 143 -16.59 21.37 13.10
C GLN A 143 -17.04 20.20 12.25
N ALA A 144 -16.14 19.66 11.44
CA ALA A 144 -16.31 18.34 10.87
C ALA A 144 -15.86 17.30 11.91
N LYS A 145 -16.58 16.19 12.01
CA LYS A 145 -16.15 14.98 12.69
C LYS A 145 -16.03 13.88 11.65
N VAL A 146 -14.83 13.35 11.48
CA VAL A 146 -14.54 12.34 10.46
C VAL A 146 -14.16 11.05 11.16
N PHE A 147 -14.93 10.00 10.89
CA PHE A 147 -14.76 8.68 11.47
C PHE A 147 -14.32 7.71 10.37
N LEU A 148 -13.03 7.38 10.35
CA LEU A 148 -12.41 6.54 9.33
C LEU A 148 -12.53 5.05 9.69
N GLN A 149 -12.68 4.19 8.68
CA GLN A 149 -12.91 2.75 8.83
C GLN A 149 -11.73 1.86 8.37
N GLU A 150 -10.49 2.32 8.54
CA GLU A 150 -9.30 1.66 7.98
C GLU A 150 -9.01 0.26 8.56
N ASN A 151 -8.10 -0.47 7.90
CA ASN A 151 -7.53 -1.70 8.48
C ASN A 151 -6.35 -1.30 9.37
N ALA A 152 -6.01 -2.13 10.38
CA ALA A 152 -4.92 -1.82 11.31
C ALA A 152 -3.52 -1.71 10.67
N ASP A 153 -3.36 -2.22 9.45
CA ASP A 153 -2.17 -2.13 8.58
C ASP A 153 -2.18 -0.95 7.60
N ASN A 154 -3.33 -0.26 7.44
CA ASN A 154 -3.49 0.90 6.55
C ASN A 154 -3.58 2.23 7.31
N MET A 155 -3.16 2.27 8.58
CA MET A 155 -3.45 3.37 9.50
C MET A 155 -2.58 4.60 9.23
N PHE A 156 -3.13 5.56 8.47
CA PHE A 156 -2.45 6.76 7.95
C PHE A 156 -1.51 7.48 8.95
N TYR A 157 -1.92 7.61 10.23
CA TYR A 157 -1.15 8.35 11.23
C TYR A 157 0.13 7.64 11.72
N LEU A 158 0.27 6.33 11.47
CA LEU A 158 1.47 5.58 11.84
C LEU A 158 2.66 5.95 10.94
N ASP A 159 2.37 6.24 9.66
CA ASP A 159 3.38 6.60 8.67
C ASP A 159 4.02 7.97 8.99
N TYR A 160 3.26 8.88 9.62
CA TYR A 160 3.67 10.26 9.85
C TYR A 160 3.96 10.65 11.32
N ASP A 161 4.08 9.68 12.24
CA ASP A 161 4.24 9.90 13.71
C ASP A 161 3.13 10.78 14.34
N LEU A 162 1.91 10.72 13.78
CA LEU A 162 0.74 11.47 14.25
C LEU A 162 -0.13 10.70 15.26
N GLY A 163 0.39 9.62 15.85
CA GLY A 163 -0.35 8.73 16.74
C GLY A 163 -0.98 9.39 17.99
N GLU A 164 -0.56 10.60 18.37
CA GLU A 164 -1.22 11.38 19.44
C GLU A 164 -2.54 12.06 19.01
N TYR A 165 -2.78 12.18 17.70
CA TYR A 165 -4.04 12.68 17.12
C TYR A 165 -5.03 11.56 16.80
N LEU A 166 -4.61 10.30 16.89
CA LEU A 166 -5.51 9.16 16.87
C LEU A 166 -6.45 9.23 18.08
N LEU A 167 -7.75 9.12 17.81
CA LEU A 167 -8.75 8.85 18.83
C LEU A 167 -9.62 7.67 18.40
N GLU A 168 -9.29 6.51 18.94
CA GLU A 168 -10.02 5.26 18.71
C GLU A 168 -10.89 4.88 19.91
N ARG A 169 -11.77 3.90 19.69
CA ARG A 169 -12.48 3.19 20.77
C ARG A 169 -12.52 1.71 20.43
N GLU A 170 -12.03 0.88 21.37
CA GLU A 170 -12.11 -0.57 21.28
C GLU A 170 -13.55 -1.04 20.97
N THR A 171 -13.65 -2.09 20.16
CA THR A 171 -14.91 -2.78 19.88
C THR A 171 -14.77 -4.29 20.11
N GLU A 172 -15.80 -4.91 20.68
CA GLU A 172 -15.85 -6.37 20.83
C GLU A 172 -16.23 -7.07 19.51
N ASN A 173 -16.86 -6.35 18.58
CA ASN A 173 -17.43 -6.91 17.35
C ASN A 173 -17.23 -5.93 16.18
N GLY A 174 -16.94 -6.45 14.98
CA GLY A 174 -16.70 -5.63 13.79
C GLY A 174 -15.38 -4.85 13.83
N PRO A 175 -15.04 -4.12 12.75
CA PRO A 175 -13.93 -3.17 12.75
C PRO A 175 -14.27 -1.93 13.58
N ALA A 176 -13.29 -1.38 14.28
CA ALA A 176 -13.42 -0.10 14.96
C ALA A 176 -13.47 1.06 13.94
N PHE A 177 -14.05 2.18 14.35
CA PHE A 177 -13.80 3.47 13.71
C PHE A 177 -12.84 4.27 14.59
N TYR A 178 -12.06 5.14 13.97
CA TYR A 178 -11.25 6.12 14.68
C TYR A 178 -11.52 7.54 14.15
N ARG A 179 -11.20 8.55 14.97
CA ARG A 179 -11.14 9.96 14.52
C ARG A 179 -9.69 10.37 14.34
N ASP A 180 -9.39 10.93 13.19
CA ASP A 180 -8.17 11.71 12.98
C ASP A 180 -8.45 13.16 13.41
N LEU A 181 -7.90 13.55 14.56
CA LEU A 181 -8.09 14.88 15.10
C LEU A 181 -7.22 15.94 14.41
N PHE A 182 -6.15 15.53 13.73
CA PHE A 182 -5.29 16.43 12.96
C PHE A 182 -5.97 16.80 11.63
N LEU A 183 -6.65 15.84 10.99
CA LEU A 183 -7.55 16.09 9.87
C LEU A 183 -8.65 17.08 10.25
N GLU A 184 -9.32 16.90 11.39
CA GLU A 184 -10.37 17.81 11.84
C GLU A 184 -9.82 19.22 12.11
N GLU A 185 -8.63 19.35 12.71
CA GLU A 185 -7.94 20.63 12.85
C GLU A 185 -7.57 21.25 11.50
N TYR A 186 -7.12 20.45 10.53
CA TYR A 186 -6.82 20.88 9.16
C TYR A 186 -8.08 21.44 8.49
N LEU A 187 -9.17 20.67 8.45
CA LEU A 187 -10.46 21.09 7.90
C LEU A 187 -10.97 22.37 8.55
N GLN A 188 -10.81 22.50 9.88
CA GLN A 188 -11.19 23.70 10.63
C GLN A 188 -10.33 24.91 10.26
N LYS A 189 -9.02 24.74 10.07
CA LYS A 189 -8.07 25.81 9.67
C LYS A 189 -8.28 26.25 8.22
N GLN A 190 -8.64 25.33 7.32
CA GLN A 190 -8.98 25.63 5.92
C GLN A 190 -10.40 26.21 5.75
N GLY A 191 -11.25 26.17 6.79
CA GLY A 191 -12.63 26.66 6.73
C GLY A 191 -13.58 25.75 5.95
N LEU A 192 -13.28 24.44 5.91
CA LEU A 192 -13.99 23.45 5.09
C LEU A 192 -15.14 22.74 5.83
N THR A 193 -15.51 23.25 7.01
CA THR A 193 -16.45 22.60 7.94
C THR A 193 -17.92 23.03 7.78
N ASP A 194 -18.26 23.86 6.79
CA ASP A 194 -19.63 24.39 6.64
C ASP A 194 -20.66 23.36 6.16
N ASN A 195 -20.23 22.35 5.40
CA ASN A 195 -21.08 21.29 4.86
C ASN A 195 -20.24 20.10 4.36
N VAL A 196 -20.87 18.94 4.21
CA VAL A 196 -20.19 17.70 3.75
C VAL A 196 -19.47 17.88 2.41
N SER A 197 -20.03 18.64 1.46
CA SER A 197 -19.38 18.84 0.14
C SER A 197 -18.14 19.72 0.19
N SER A 198 -17.89 20.45 1.28
CA SER A 198 -16.63 21.17 1.52
C SER A 198 -15.56 20.26 2.13
N VAL A 199 -15.97 19.18 2.81
CA VAL A 199 -15.06 18.15 3.33
C VAL A 199 -14.71 17.13 2.25
N MET A 200 -15.68 16.65 1.47
CA MET A 200 -15.44 15.61 0.46
C MET A 200 -14.38 16.02 -0.58
N GLY A 201 -13.43 15.12 -0.82
CA GLY A 201 -12.33 15.31 -1.78
C GLY A 201 -11.07 15.93 -1.20
N THR A 202 -11.07 16.34 0.08
CA THR A 202 -9.92 16.98 0.75
C THR A 202 -8.86 16.00 1.27
N TRP A 203 -9.09 14.68 1.16
CA TRP A 203 -8.15 13.68 1.67
C TRP A 203 -6.78 13.76 1.02
N LYS A 204 -6.71 13.95 -0.31
CA LYS A 204 -5.44 14.15 -1.03
C LYS A 204 -4.71 15.41 -0.52
N ASP A 205 -5.40 16.55 -0.45
CA ASP A 205 -4.83 17.80 0.05
C ASP A 205 -4.35 17.69 1.52
N TYR A 206 -5.01 16.87 2.32
CA TYR A 206 -4.62 16.57 3.71
C TYR A 206 -3.39 15.66 3.77
N ALA A 207 -3.35 14.58 3.01
CA ALA A 207 -2.20 13.68 2.91
C ALA A 207 -0.94 14.42 2.42
N GLU A 208 -1.07 15.27 1.40
CA GLU A 208 0.01 16.15 0.93
C GLU A 208 0.46 17.15 1.99
N TYR A 209 -0.48 17.75 2.73
CA TYR A 209 -0.16 18.66 3.83
C TYR A 209 0.63 17.96 4.95
N VAL A 210 0.24 16.73 5.31
CA VAL A 210 0.90 15.94 6.36
C VAL A 210 2.30 15.50 5.91
N ALA A 211 2.45 14.91 4.72
CA ALA A 211 3.75 14.54 4.17
C ALA A 211 4.72 15.75 4.15
N GLY A 212 4.23 16.92 3.70
CA GLY A 212 5.00 18.15 3.69
C GLY A 212 5.42 18.68 5.07
N LEU A 213 4.81 18.25 6.18
CA LEU A 213 5.28 18.56 7.54
C LEU A 213 6.48 17.72 7.95
N ASN A 214 6.55 16.47 7.47
CA ASN A 214 7.69 15.56 7.70
C ASN A 214 8.83 15.78 6.71
N GLY A 215 8.61 16.60 5.66
CA GLY A 215 9.57 16.82 4.58
C GLY A 215 9.49 15.77 3.48
N GLU A 216 8.44 14.96 3.49
CA GLU A 216 8.14 13.92 2.52
C GLU A 216 7.28 14.48 1.37
N ILE A 217 7.30 13.80 0.24
CA ILE A 217 6.51 14.16 -0.95
C ILE A 217 5.67 12.93 -1.30
N SER A 218 4.33 13.04 -1.26
CA SER A 218 3.45 11.92 -1.57
C SER A 218 3.69 11.38 -2.99
N ILE A 219 3.49 10.07 -3.20
CA ILE A 219 3.68 9.39 -4.50
C ILE A 219 2.92 10.11 -5.62
N ASP A 220 1.65 10.45 -5.37
CA ASP A 220 0.80 11.27 -6.25
C ASP A 220 1.48 12.58 -6.67
N ARG A 221 2.10 13.27 -5.71
CA ARG A 221 2.79 14.54 -5.93
C ARG A 221 4.12 14.35 -6.66
N GLN A 222 4.85 13.27 -6.42
CA GLN A 222 6.03 12.89 -7.19
C GLN A 222 5.66 12.64 -8.66
N ILE A 223 4.59 11.88 -8.92
CA ILE A 223 4.05 11.64 -10.27
C ILE A 223 3.68 12.95 -10.97
N GLU A 224 3.01 13.89 -10.28
CA GLU A 224 2.72 15.23 -10.83
C GLU A 224 3.99 16.01 -11.19
N ILE A 225 5.05 15.91 -10.38
CA ILE A 225 6.34 16.57 -10.62
C ILE A 225 7.04 15.97 -11.85
N PHE A 226 7.02 14.64 -12.03
CA PHE A 226 7.53 13.98 -13.23
C PHE A 226 6.71 14.35 -14.47
N ALA A 227 5.38 14.30 -14.40
CA ALA A 227 4.48 14.64 -15.51
C ALA A 227 4.66 16.11 -15.97
N GLY A 228 4.74 17.04 -15.01
CA GLY A 228 5.02 18.45 -15.28
C GLY A 228 6.41 18.71 -15.88
N GLN A 229 7.31 17.73 -15.82
CA GLN A 229 8.68 17.79 -16.33
C GLN A 229 8.95 16.81 -17.48
N ALA A 230 7.91 16.24 -18.11
CA ALA A 230 8.02 15.29 -19.22
C ALA A 230 9.05 15.71 -20.29
N GLY A 231 9.02 16.98 -20.72
CA GLY A 231 9.97 17.53 -21.71
C GLY A 231 11.43 17.67 -21.25
N LYS A 232 11.80 17.19 -20.06
CA LYS A 232 13.19 17.03 -19.60
C LYS A 232 13.71 15.60 -19.74
N TRP A 233 12.86 14.59 -19.53
CA TRP A 233 13.24 13.18 -19.47
C TRP A 233 12.77 12.37 -20.71
N ALA A 234 11.60 12.71 -21.27
CA ALA A 234 11.17 12.23 -22.58
C ALA A 234 11.79 13.11 -23.67
N ALA A 235 12.95 12.66 -24.19
CA ALA A 235 13.64 13.32 -25.29
C ALA A 235 12.93 13.08 -26.64
N ASP A 236 13.33 13.83 -27.67
CA ASP A 236 12.90 13.54 -29.04
C ASP A 236 13.42 12.16 -29.48
N ILE A 237 12.54 11.33 -30.04
CA ILE A 237 12.86 9.97 -30.51
C ILE A 237 13.84 10.05 -31.69
N GLU A 238 15.00 9.39 -31.57
CA GLU A 238 16.01 9.29 -32.62
C GLU A 238 15.80 8.07 -33.52
N TYR A 239 16.49 8.03 -34.67
CA TYR A 239 16.38 6.91 -35.63
C TYR A 239 16.91 5.57 -35.07
N ALA A 240 17.77 5.61 -34.05
CA ALA A 240 18.34 4.42 -33.42
C ALA A 240 17.47 3.83 -32.30
N ASP A 241 16.38 4.50 -31.93
CA ASP A 241 15.47 4.09 -30.86
C ASP A 241 14.44 3.09 -31.39
N ASP A 242 14.86 1.84 -31.58
CA ASP A 242 13.95 0.75 -31.98
C ASP A 242 12.96 0.40 -30.85
N LEU A 243 13.38 0.58 -29.60
CA LEU A 243 12.56 0.63 -28.39
C LEU A 243 12.91 1.91 -27.61
N TYR A 244 11.92 2.65 -27.12
CA TYR A 244 12.12 3.77 -26.21
C TYR A 244 10.97 3.83 -25.20
N CYS A 245 11.24 3.42 -23.96
CA CYS A 245 10.24 3.21 -22.94
C CYS A 245 10.59 3.94 -21.63
N PHE A 246 9.58 4.15 -20.80
CA PHE A 246 9.72 4.61 -19.42
C PHE A 246 8.95 3.69 -18.47
N ALA A 247 9.38 3.64 -17.21
CA ALA A 247 8.67 2.99 -16.12
C ALA A 247 8.85 3.78 -14.82
N LEU A 248 7.81 3.83 -13.97
CA LEU A 248 7.95 4.24 -12.58
C LEU A 248 8.09 3.00 -11.69
N THR A 249 9.06 3.05 -10.78
CA THR A 249 9.42 1.96 -9.87
C THR A 249 9.79 2.50 -8.49
N GLU A 250 10.06 1.60 -7.55
CA GLU A 250 10.61 1.91 -6.23
C GLU A 250 11.71 0.87 -5.97
N LEU A 251 12.94 1.13 -6.44
CA LEU A 251 13.97 0.10 -6.56
C LEU A 251 14.68 -0.21 -5.22
N ASP A 252 14.76 0.77 -4.31
CA ASP A 252 15.40 0.64 -2.99
C ASP A 252 14.52 0.97 -1.78
N TYR A 253 13.22 1.24 -1.99
CA TYR A 253 12.19 1.33 -0.95
C TYR A 253 12.41 2.45 0.07
N ASP A 254 12.89 3.63 -0.38
CA ASP A 254 13.07 4.82 0.45
C ASP A 254 11.85 5.77 0.47
N GLY A 255 10.78 5.44 -0.28
CA GLY A 255 9.58 6.26 -0.45
C GLY A 255 9.65 7.28 -1.59
N MET A 256 10.78 7.41 -2.27
CA MET A 256 10.95 8.22 -3.47
C MET A 256 10.93 7.31 -4.70
N ILE A 257 10.09 7.63 -5.68
CA ILE A 257 9.90 6.78 -6.86
C ILE A 257 10.96 7.07 -7.92
N ASP A 258 11.56 6.01 -8.42
CA ASP A 258 12.47 6.04 -9.57
C ASP A 258 11.67 6.13 -10.86
N LEU A 259 11.97 7.13 -11.69
CA LEU A 259 11.61 7.14 -13.10
C LEU A 259 12.77 6.59 -13.93
N ILE A 260 12.60 5.38 -14.45
CA ILE A 260 13.51 4.77 -15.42
C ILE A 260 13.09 5.20 -16.82
N VAL A 261 14.05 5.66 -17.62
CA VAL A 261 13.90 6.00 -19.04
C VAL A 261 14.96 5.25 -19.82
N SER A 262 14.55 4.33 -20.70
CA SER A 262 15.42 3.39 -21.39
C SER A 262 15.17 3.40 -22.90
N ASN A 263 16.23 3.49 -23.70
CA ASN A 263 16.18 3.28 -25.15
C ASN A 263 17.16 2.19 -25.60
N CYS A 264 16.74 1.37 -26.55
CA CYS A 264 17.51 0.26 -27.13
C CYS A 264 17.36 0.26 -28.65
N GLY A 265 18.47 0.06 -29.38
CA GLY A 265 18.37 -0.26 -30.81
C GLY A 265 19.62 -0.01 -31.64
N GLY A 266 19.38 0.25 -32.92
CA GLY A 266 20.41 0.35 -33.96
C GLY A 266 21.01 -1.01 -34.32
N THR A 267 21.93 -1.03 -35.30
CA THR A 267 22.47 -2.30 -35.84
C THR A 267 23.35 -3.09 -34.85
N GLY A 268 23.70 -2.49 -33.73
CA GLY A 268 24.46 -3.10 -32.64
C GLY A 268 23.61 -3.61 -31.49
N SER A 269 22.33 -3.24 -31.39
CA SER A 269 21.50 -3.42 -30.19
C SER A 269 22.16 -2.77 -28.96
N PHE A 270 22.41 -1.47 -29.01
CA PHE A 270 22.93 -0.73 -27.85
C PHE A 270 21.77 -0.25 -26.98
N SER A 271 21.89 -0.45 -25.66
CA SER A 271 20.93 0.02 -24.66
C SER A 271 21.52 1.16 -23.81
N TYR A 272 20.68 2.16 -23.52
CA TYR A 272 20.99 3.31 -22.67
C TYR A 272 19.84 3.60 -21.71
N ASN A 273 20.18 3.70 -20.43
CA ASN A 273 19.26 3.84 -19.30
C ASN A 273 19.57 5.14 -18.55
N ARG A 274 18.52 5.86 -18.17
CA ARG A 274 18.58 7.02 -17.27
C ARG A 274 17.58 6.83 -16.15
N PHE A 275 17.92 7.34 -14.98
CA PHE A 275 17.16 7.16 -13.76
C PHE A 275 16.98 8.53 -13.13
N TYR A 276 15.75 8.86 -12.74
CA TYR A 276 15.41 10.15 -12.16
C TYR A 276 14.64 9.97 -10.86
N GLU A 277 14.95 10.77 -9.87
CA GLU A 277 14.32 10.77 -8.54
C GLU A 277 13.91 12.22 -8.21
N ILE A 278 13.00 12.41 -7.26
CA ILE A 278 12.63 13.74 -6.76
C ILE A 278 13.42 14.02 -5.47
N ASN A 279 14.21 15.09 -5.45
CA ASN A 279 14.93 15.49 -4.24
C ASN A 279 14.00 16.13 -3.19
N SER A 280 14.49 16.31 -1.96
CA SER A 280 13.73 16.92 -0.85
C SER A 280 13.35 18.40 -1.04
N GLU A 281 13.82 19.06 -2.11
CA GLU A 281 13.34 20.39 -2.52
C GLU A 281 12.17 20.31 -3.53
N GLY A 282 11.73 19.12 -3.91
CA GLY A 282 10.70 18.87 -4.92
C GLY A 282 11.20 19.01 -6.37
N ASN A 283 12.51 18.91 -6.60
CA ASN A 283 13.10 18.99 -7.93
C ASN A 283 13.47 17.59 -8.44
N MET A 284 13.22 17.34 -9.73
CA MET A 284 13.66 16.12 -10.39
C MET A 284 15.15 16.20 -10.71
N GLU A 285 15.92 15.21 -10.28
CA GLU A 285 17.36 15.07 -10.53
C GLU A 285 17.66 13.74 -11.23
N GLU A 286 18.71 13.70 -12.05
CA GLU A 286 19.20 12.45 -12.69
C GLU A 286 20.17 11.76 -11.73
N LEU A 287 19.91 10.50 -11.41
CA LEU A 287 20.74 9.73 -10.48
C LEU A 287 22.13 9.49 -11.06
N GLY A 288 23.14 9.49 -10.19
CA GLY A 288 24.48 9.10 -10.58
C GLY A 288 24.51 7.62 -10.98
N THR A 289 25.41 7.24 -11.89
CA THR A 289 25.64 5.83 -12.21
C THR A 289 27.12 5.47 -12.15
N ASN A 290 27.43 4.18 -12.04
CA ASN A 290 28.79 3.66 -12.26
C ASN A 290 29.06 3.25 -13.72
N PHE A 291 28.16 3.59 -14.65
CA PHE A 291 28.23 3.13 -16.03
C PHE A 291 29.40 3.78 -16.79
N ILE A 292 29.91 3.07 -17.79
CA ILE A 292 31.02 3.54 -18.62
C ILE A 292 30.46 4.22 -19.87
N GLU A 293 30.73 5.51 -20.04
CA GLU A 293 30.33 6.28 -21.22
C GLU A 293 30.78 5.59 -22.53
N GLY A 294 29.82 5.34 -23.43
CA GLY A 294 30.05 4.70 -24.73
C GLY A 294 29.92 3.18 -24.75
N ASN A 295 29.78 2.51 -23.60
CA ASN A 295 29.39 1.09 -23.55
C ASN A 295 27.86 0.93 -23.68
N SER A 296 27.42 -0.28 -24.06
CA SER A 296 26.03 -0.71 -23.85
C SER A 296 25.77 -0.97 -22.36
N GLN A 297 24.52 -0.75 -21.97
CA GLN A 297 24.00 -0.94 -20.61
C GLN A 297 23.01 -2.10 -20.63
N VAL A 298 22.54 -2.55 -19.47
CA VAL A 298 21.57 -3.67 -19.44
C VAL A 298 20.31 -3.40 -20.27
N ASP A 299 19.82 -4.43 -20.96
CA ASP A 299 18.53 -4.48 -21.66
C ASP A 299 17.39 -4.54 -20.64
N ILE A 300 17.12 -3.41 -19.99
CA ILE A 300 16.21 -3.32 -18.84
C ILE A 300 14.73 -3.41 -19.21
N ILE A 301 14.39 -3.22 -20.50
CA ILE A 301 13.01 -3.26 -21.02
C ILE A 301 12.56 -4.73 -21.15
N THR A 302 12.09 -5.29 -20.04
CA THR A 302 11.52 -6.64 -19.92
C THR A 302 10.23 -6.63 -19.09
N ASP A 303 9.31 -7.55 -19.39
CA ASP A 303 8.06 -7.73 -18.63
C ASP A 303 8.34 -8.12 -17.16
N GLU A 304 9.35 -8.97 -16.96
CA GLU A 304 9.78 -9.48 -15.65
C GLU A 304 11.31 -9.53 -15.53
N ALA A 305 11.84 -9.33 -14.32
CA ALA A 305 13.24 -9.56 -13.97
C ALA A 305 13.36 -10.51 -12.76
N THR A 306 14.42 -11.32 -12.73
CA THR A 306 14.79 -12.05 -11.50
C THR A 306 15.41 -11.07 -10.53
N VAL A 307 14.99 -11.11 -9.26
CA VAL A 307 15.56 -10.28 -8.19
C VAL A 307 16.17 -11.15 -7.11
N TYR A 308 17.32 -10.77 -6.57
CA TYR A 308 17.87 -11.33 -5.35
C TYR A 308 17.79 -10.31 -4.23
N SER A 309 17.05 -10.64 -3.19
CA SER A 309 16.63 -9.72 -2.13
C SER A 309 17.28 -10.06 -0.80
N SER A 310 17.66 -9.02 -0.05
CA SER A 310 18.09 -9.11 1.35
C SER A 310 17.31 -8.11 2.20
N PHE A 311 17.01 -8.47 3.44
CA PHE A 311 16.39 -7.59 4.43
C PHE A 311 17.32 -7.44 5.64
N SER A 312 17.49 -6.22 6.12
CA SER A 312 18.38 -5.87 7.23
C SER A 312 17.79 -4.72 8.06
N ALA A 313 18.49 -4.32 9.14
CA ALA A 313 18.14 -3.11 9.89
C ALA A 313 18.39 -1.82 9.10
N ASP A 314 19.17 -1.88 8.02
CA ASP A 314 19.47 -0.76 7.12
C ASP A 314 18.49 -0.72 5.92
N GLY A 315 17.43 -1.54 5.91
CA GLY A 315 16.43 -1.61 4.84
C GLY A 315 16.46 -2.90 4.02
N ILE A 316 15.69 -2.90 2.92
CA ILE A 316 15.73 -3.91 1.86
C ILE A 316 16.87 -3.55 0.90
N LYS A 317 17.62 -4.54 0.41
CA LYS A 317 18.53 -4.36 -0.72
C LYS A 317 18.30 -5.45 -1.76
N ASP A 318 17.85 -5.02 -2.93
CA ASP A 318 17.49 -5.86 -4.06
C ASP A 318 18.51 -5.73 -5.20
N TYR A 319 18.80 -6.85 -5.84
CA TYR A 319 19.70 -6.97 -7.00
C TYR A 319 18.90 -7.51 -8.18
N TYR A 320 18.56 -6.64 -9.12
CA TYR A 320 17.77 -6.93 -10.32
C TYR A 320 18.68 -7.49 -11.40
N ILE A 321 18.36 -8.68 -11.93
CA ILE A 321 19.22 -9.39 -12.88
C ILE A 321 18.72 -9.19 -14.30
N PHE A 322 19.57 -8.59 -15.13
CA PHE A 322 19.32 -8.31 -16.54
C PHE A 322 20.48 -8.84 -17.39
N GLY A 323 20.22 -8.99 -18.69
CA GLY A 323 21.27 -9.21 -19.70
C GLY A 323 21.54 -7.95 -20.53
N ASP A 324 22.62 -7.96 -21.30
CA ASP A 324 22.91 -7.01 -22.38
C ASP A 324 23.28 -7.82 -23.62
N PHE A 325 22.48 -7.76 -24.69
CA PHE A 325 22.76 -8.43 -25.98
C PHE A 325 23.35 -7.43 -26.98
N LEU A 326 24.66 -7.52 -27.20
CA LEU A 326 25.39 -6.66 -28.11
C LEU A 326 25.85 -7.41 -29.38
N LYS A 327 25.52 -6.86 -30.55
CA LYS A 327 26.16 -7.22 -31.82
C LYS A 327 27.45 -6.42 -32.03
N ALA A 328 28.54 -6.90 -31.43
CA ALA A 328 29.87 -6.29 -31.50
C ALA A 328 30.46 -6.22 -32.92
N GLY A 329 30.10 -7.14 -33.81
CA GLY A 329 30.54 -7.15 -35.21
C GLY A 329 29.61 -7.91 -36.15
N PRO A 330 29.93 -7.98 -37.47
CA PRO A 330 29.10 -8.73 -38.43
C PRO A 330 28.89 -10.20 -38.04
N ASP A 331 29.96 -10.80 -37.50
CA ASP A 331 30.12 -12.22 -37.19
C ASP A 331 30.39 -12.44 -35.68
N GLU A 332 30.31 -11.39 -34.86
CA GLU A 332 30.74 -11.36 -33.44
C GLU A 332 29.62 -10.79 -32.57
N TYR A 333 29.25 -11.53 -31.53
CA TYR A 333 28.16 -11.23 -30.60
C TYR A 333 28.65 -11.39 -29.17
N HIS A 334 28.22 -10.49 -28.31
CA HIS A 334 28.54 -10.46 -26.89
C HIS A 334 27.22 -10.44 -26.12
N GLU A 335 27.08 -11.34 -25.17
CA GLU A 335 25.99 -11.37 -24.20
C GLU A 335 26.63 -11.30 -22.82
N ASP A 336 26.15 -10.44 -21.93
CA ASP A 336 26.53 -10.50 -20.53
C ASP A 336 25.31 -10.51 -19.58
N ILE A 337 25.57 -10.85 -18.33
CA ILE A 337 24.59 -10.82 -17.24
C ILE A 337 25.13 -9.86 -16.18
N ARG A 338 24.32 -8.88 -15.77
CA ARG A 338 24.64 -7.92 -14.71
C ARG A 338 23.56 -7.90 -13.64
N ALA A 339 23.94 -7.49 -12.44
CA ALA A 339 23.02 -7.14 -11.37
C ALA A 339 22.97 -5.61 -11.24
N LEU A 340 21.77 -5.03 -11.34
CA LEU A 340 21.49 -3.63 -11.08
C LEU A 340 20.94 -3.45 -9.66
N TYR A 341 21.41 -2.43 -8.94
CA TYR A 341 20.93 -2.05 -7.60
C TYR A 341 21.21 -0.57 -7.34
N ILE A 342 20.49 0.06 -6.41
CA ILE A 342 20.82 1.41 -5.93
C ILE A 342 21.67 1.32 -4.66
N GLU A 343 22.63 2.24 -4.52
CA GLU A 343 23.35 2.46 -3.27
C GLU A 343 23.63 3.96 -3.06
N LYS A 344 22.83 4.59 -2.19
CA LYS A 344 22.91 6.03 -1.85
C LYS A 344 22.63 6.94 -3.05
N ASN A 345 21.47 6.75 -3.68
CA ASN A 345 21.00 7.53 -4.83
C ASN A 345 22.00 7.49 -6.02
N VAL A 346 22.70 6.34 -6.16
CA VAL A 346 23.58 6.01 -7.28
C VAL A 346 23.18 4.63 -7.78
N VAL A 347 22.87 4.52 -9.07
CA VAL A 347 22.53 3.27 -9.74
C VAL A 347 23.81 2.53 -10.12
N MET A 348 23.91 1.28 -9.67
CA MET A 348 25.11 0.47 -9.74
C MET A 348 24.85 -0.79 -10.56
N GLU A 349 25.61 -0.97 -11.65
CA GLU A 349 25.76 -2.26 -12.32
C GLU A 349 26.93 -3.06 -11.73
N MET A 350 26.71 -4.34 -11.48
CA MET A 350 27.72 -5.34 -11.13
C MET A 350 27.74 -6.45 -12.19
N PRO A 351 28.80 -6.55 -13.02
CA PRO A 351 28.96 -7.65 -13.97
C PRO A 351 29.05 -9.01 -13.26
N LEU A 352 28.44 -10.05 -13.85
CA LEU A 352 28.41 -11.40 -13.29
C LEU A 352 29.12 -12.42 -14.19
N ALA A 353 28.69 -12.53 -15.45
CA ALA A 353 29.24 -13.48 -16.42
C ALA A 353 29.03 -12.99 -17.85
N ASN A 354 29.84 -13.47 -18.79
CA ASN A 354 29.83 -13.09 -20.21
C ASN A 354 29.80 -14.33 -21.10
N LYS A 355 29.27 -14.17 -22.31
CA LYS A 355 29.13 -15.17 -23.37
C LYS A 355 29.49 -14.50 -24.71
N ASP A 356 30.66 -14.83 -25.23
CA ASP A 356 31.15 -14.34 -26.52
C ASP A 356 30.91 -15.40 -27.59
N THR A 357 30.27 -15.03 -28.71
CA THR A 357 30.06 -15.91 -29.86
C THR A 357 30.66 -15.32 -31.14
N LEU A 358 31.66 -16.02 -31.69
CA LEU A 358 32.32 -15.66 -32.94
C LEU A 358 32.03 -16.71 -34.02
N TYR A 359 31.43 -16.27 -35.14
CA TYR A 359 31.20 -17.08 -36.32
C TYR A 359 32.41 -17.01 -37.26
N GLY A 360 32.80 -18.15 -37.85
CA GLY A 360 33.91 -18.16 -38.79
C GLY A 360 34.28 -19.54 -39.33
N GLY A 361 35.47 -19.62 -39.94
CA GLY A 361 35.93 -20.85 -40.59
C GLY A 361 35.30 -21.10 -41.97
N ALA A 362 35.57 -22.26 -42.55
CA ALA A 362 35.15 -22.60 -43.91
C ALA A 362 33.67 -23.02 -44.03
N ASP A 363 33.06 -23.40 -42.90
CA ASP A 363 31.66 -23.79 -42.75
C ASP A 363 30.82 -22.75 -41.98
N TYR A 364 31.43 -21.62 -41.58
CA TYR A 364 30.80 -20.54 -40.83
C TYR A 364 30.16 -21.04 -39.52
N THR A 365 30.89 -21.88 -38.79
CA THR A 365 30.47 -22.39 -37.49
C THR A 365 30.69 -21.34 -36.40
N GLY A 366 29.74 -21.26 -35.46
CA GLY A 366 29.85 -20.41 -34.28
C GLY A 366 30.71 -21.09 -33.21
N LYS A 367 31.68 -20.36 -32.67
CA LYS A 367 32.40 -20.74 -31.45
C LYS A 367 31.95 -19.81 -30.33
N THR A 368 31.33 -20.38 -29.30
CA THR A 368 30.96 -19.68 -28.07
C THR A 368 31.99 -19.93 -26.97
N VAL A 369 32.25 -18.92 -26.14
CA VAL A 369 33.08 -18.97 -24.94
C VAL A 369 32.30 -18.30 -23.81
N TYR A 370 32.28 -18.91 -22.63
CA TYR A 370 31.63 -18.37 -21.44
C TYR A 370 32.70 -17.99 -20.40
N THR A 371 32.57 -16.84 -19.74
CA THR A 371 33.49 -16.39 -18.68
C THR A 371 32.77 -15.81 -17.48
N ASP A 372 33.37 -15.88 -16.29
CA ASP A 372 32.93 -15.10 -15.13
C ASP A 372 33.34 -13.61 -15.24
N TYR A 373 32.88 -12.77 -14.31
CA TYR A 373 33.27 -11.36 -14.19
C TYR A 373 34.78 -11.09 -14.01
N LYS A 374 35.62 -12.11 -13.84
CA LYS A 374 37.10 -12.00 -13.80
C LYS A 374 37.76 -12.42 -15.12
N GLY A 375 36.99 -12.93 -16.08
CA GLY A 375 37.50 -13.52 -17.32
C GLY A 375 37.99 -14.96 -17.17
N GLU A 376 37.61 -15.69 -16.11
CA GLU A 376 37.89 -17.12 -15.99
C GLU A 376 36.86 -17.92 -16.81
N GLU A 377 37.31 -18.86 -17.65
CA GLU A 377 36.43 -19.67 -18.52
C GLU A 377 35.54 -20.61 -17.69
N ILE A 378 34.23 -20.56 -17.92
CA ILE A 378 33.20 -21.33 -17.21
C ILE A 378 32.39 -22.20 -18.19
N THR A 379 31.52 -23.09 -17.69
CA THR A 379 30.60 -23.85 -18.55
C THR A 379 29.34 -23.04 -18.88
N GLU A 380 28.61 -23.46 -19.92
CA GLU A 380 27.27 -22.94 -20.26
C GLU A 380 26.29 -23.08 -19.08
N GLU A 381 26.34 -24.21 -18.37
CA GLU A 381 25.53 -24.46 -17.17
C GLU A 381 25.91 -23.51 -16.01
N ASP A 382 27.20 -23.18 -15.85
CA ASP A 382 27.65 -22.20 -14.86
C ASP A 382 27.24 -20.76 -15.24
N TYR A 383 27.21 -20.41 -16.53
CA TYR A 383 26.75 -19.10 -17.03
C TYR A 383 25.25 -18.92 -16.79
N ASP A 384 24.42 -19.86 -17.26
CA ASP A 384 22.96 -19.81 -17.12
C ASP A 384 22.51 -19.74 -15.65
N ASN A 385 23.26 -20.38 -14.75
CA ASN A 385 22.96 -20.42 -13.31
C ASN A 385 23.83 -19.45 -12.48
N PHE A 386 24.60 -18.53 -13.10
CA PHE A 386 25.63 -17.77 -12.40
C PHE A 386 25.05 -16.88 -11.30
N ALA A 387 24.05 -16.05 -11.64
CA ALA A 387 23.42 -15.15 -10.69
C ALA A 387 22.81 -15.90 -9.50
N GLN A 388 22.07 -16.99 -9.77
CA GLN A 388 21.52 -17.85 -8.72
C GLN A 388 22.60 -18.43 -7.82
N THR A 389 23.63 -19.04 -8.41
CA THR A 389 24.76 -19.65 -7.71
C THR A 389 25.57 -18.64 -6.91
N TYR A 390 25.63 -17.38 -7.33
CA TYR A 390 26.31 -16.29 -6.65
C TYR A 390 25.49 -15.79 -5.45
N PHE A 391 24.23 -15.40 -5.66
CA PHE A 391 23.40 -14.77 -4.63
C PHE A 391 22.83 -15.76 -3.60
N GLU A 392 22.55 -17.02 -3.97
CA GLU A 392 22.17 -18.05 -2.99
C GLU A 392 23.32 -18.34 -2.00
N LYS A 393 24.58 -18.28 -2.43
CA LYS A 393 25.75 -18.41 -1.52
C LYS A 393 25.89 -17.24 -0.55
N LEU A 394 25.34 -16.07 -0.90
CA LEU A 394 25.24 -14.91 -0.03
C LEU A 394 23.98 -14.97 0.88
N GLY A 395 23.10 -15.96 0.69
CA GLY A 395 21.89 -16.15 1.49
C GLY A 395 20.71 -15.27 1.10
N LEU A 396 20.74 -14.65 -0.09
CA LEU A 396 19.66 -13.80 -0.58
C LEU A 396 18.46 -14.64 -1.04
N GLN A 397 17.27 -14.06 -0.92
CA GLN A 397 16.02 -14.68 -1.37
C GLN A 397 15.78 -14.34 -2.84
N LYS A 398 15.47 -15.36 -3.66
CA LYS A 398 15.06 -15.16 -5.05
C LYS A 398 13.60 -14.71 -5.10
N LYS A 399 13.37 -13.59 -5.78
CA LYS A 399 12.08 -12.93 -6.06
C LYS A 399 11.94 -12.69 -7.57
N THR A 400 10.77 -12.20 -7.99
CA THR A 400 10.51 -11.69 -9.35
C THR A 400 9.97 -10.27 -9.28
N ALA A 401 10.51 -9.35 -10.08
CA ALA A 401 9.93 -8.02 -10.28
C ALA A 401 9.19 -7.96 -11.62
N SER A 402 8.01 -7.32 -11.65
CA SER A 402 7.32 -6.90 -12.88
C SER A 402 7.42 -5.38 -13.06
N PHE A 403 7.42 -4.91 -14.31
CA PHE A 403 7.59 -3.49 -14.64
C PHE A 403 6.45 -2.96 -15.51
N GLY A 404 5.89 -1.80 -15.15
CA GLY A 404 4.88 -1.10 -15.95
C GLY A 404 5.45 -0.31 -17.12
N TRP A 405 6.21 -0.95 -18.01
CA TRP A 405 6.84 -0.28 -19.15
C TRP A 405 5.81 0.34 -20.12
N MET A 406 6.03 1.60 -20.47
CA MET A 406 5.23 2.36 -21.44
C MET A 406 6.11 3.00 -22.50
N ASP A 407 5.62 3.11 -23.73
CA ASP A 407 6.38 3.68 -24.83
C ASP A 407 6.36 5.23 -24.79
N VAL A 408 7.53 5.85 -24.92
CA VAL A 408 7.69 7.32 -24.88
C VAL A 408 6.91 8.00 -26.02
N LYS A 409 6.68 7.32 -27.16
CA LYS A 409 5.88 7.87 -28.27
C LYS A 409 4.42 8.13 -27.88
N ASP A 410 3.89 7.41 -26.91
CA ASP A 410 2.47 7.48 -26.54
C ASP A 410 2.18 8.75 -25.70
N LEU A 411 3.23 9.42 -25.20
CA LEU A 411 3.17 10.75 -24.59
C LEU A 411 2.89 11.88 -25.61
N GLN A 412 3.03 11.63 -26.92
CA GLN A 412 2.97 12.69 -27.93
C GLN A 412 1.59 13.34 -28.03
N GLY A 413 1.53 14.63 -27.69
CA GLY A 413 0.31 15.44 -27.76
C GLY A 413 -0.64 15.28 -26.58
N LEU A 414 -0.24 14.52 -25.55
CA LEU A 414 -0.94 14.46 -24.27
C LEU A 414 -0.78 15.75 -23.47
N ASN A 415 -1.76 16.04 -22.61
CA ASN A 415 -1.65 17.06 -21.57
C ASN A 415 -1.12 16.46 -20.26
N THR A 416 -0.79 17.31 -19.28
CA THR A 416 -0.22 16.87 -17.99
C THR A 416 -1.10 15.86 -17.25
N ASP A 417 -2.43 16.05 -17.21
CA ASP A 417 -3.36 15.13 -16.53
C ASP A 417 -3.36 13.73 -17.18
N GLN A 418 -3.20 13.67 -18.51
CA GLN A 418 -3.09 12.40 -19.24
C GLN A 418 -1.73 11.71 -19.01
N ILE A 419 -0.65 12.49 -18.87
CA ILE A 419 0.69 11.96 -18.54
C ILE A 419 0.71 11.46 -17.08
N ILE A 420 0.06 12.16 -16.15
CA ILE A 420 -0.17 11.70 -14.77
C ILE A 420 -0.85 10.32 -14.79
N ALA A 421 -1.95 10.17 -15.52
CA ALA A 421 -2.67 8.90 -15.60
C ALA A 421 -1.80 7.73 -16.12
N MET A 422 -0.96 7.98 -17.15
CA MET A 422 -0.01 6.97 -17.66
C MET A 422 1.07 6.62 -16.63
N LEU A 423 1.66 7.62 -15.98
CA LEU A 423 2.67 7.40 -14.93
C LEU A 423 2.07 6.64 -13.74
N SER A 424 0.87 6.98 -13.28
CA SER A 424 0.16 6.23 -12.24
C SER A 424 -0.10 4.77 -12.64
N GLU A 425 -0.53 4.52 -13.88
CA GLU A 425 -0.70 3.15 -14.39
C GLU A 425 0.65 2.41 -14.49
N SER A 426 1.73 3.08 -14.86
CA SER A 426 3.09 2.51 -14.87
C SER A 426 3.52 2.05 -13.47
N TYR A 427 3.40 2.94 -12.48
CA TYR A 427 3.73 2.64 -11.08
C TYR A 427 2.86 1.52 -10.50
N GLN A 428 1.55 1.51 -10.78
CA GLN A 428 0.63 0.45 -10.33
C GLN A 428 0.94 -0.94 -10.89
N ASN A 429 1.72 -1.04 -11.96
CA ASN A 429 2.16 -2.30 -12.55
C ASN A 429 3.58 -2.72 -12.12
N PHE A 430 4.29 -1.90 -11.33
CA PHE A 430 5.53 -2.30 -10.67
C PHE A 430 5.22 -3.11 -9.40
N GLU A 431 5.80 -4.30 -9.29
CA GLU A 431 5.59 -5.16 -8.12
C GLU A 431 6.75 -6.16 -7.96
N VAL A 432 7.23 -6.39 -6.74
CA VAL A 432 8.28 -7.37 -6.43
C VAL A 432 7.73 -8.49 -5.53
N LYS A 433 7.77 -9.74 -6.01
CA LYS A 433 7.14 -10.93 -5.41
C LYS A 433 8.15 -12.00 -4.95
#